data_AF-A0A6L3W241-F1
#
_entry.id   AF-A0A6L3W241-F1
#
_cell.length_a   1.000
_cell.length_b   1.000
_cell.length_c   1.000
_cell.angle_alpha   90.00
_cell.angle_beta   90.00
_cell.angle_gamma   90.00
#
_symmetry.space_group_name_H-M   'P 1'
#
loop_
_entity.id
_entity.type
_entity.pdbx_description
1 polymer ?
#
loop_
_entity_poly.entity_id
_entity_poly.type
_entity_poly.pdbx_seq_one_letter_code
_entity_poly.pdbx_strand_id
1 'polypeptide(L)'
;MRNEGPVDWGRVPARVLLRGGPGGWHYVVVDDKGAERRTAFDGPGTLWQTGGRSDPEPPWWRRRLGETAEGLRAVIGERLTDATFGDLGAEAAITWFAVDDPVEWEGLVTLREADPARFPGRVAPFVVTLEPGRGALLPDAHLLFSTPASDAWATLAAVAERCGTPPPRAQFLCGWADHRSVQVGRGVLSLSTDRSGTGAERVAEICGTRRPGWSGNPEMRFRLDGIDLLDEPAGDVTALLTELGHEVVRRGRAVRLPALGLTLYEPDGRSPAPARRSVGGEERFAAVSMQPPAPSVPHRTNA
;
A
#
# COMPACT_ATOMS: atom_id res chain seq x y z
N MET A 1 -4.77 25.11 21.29
CA MET A 1 -5.66 24.04 20.81
C MET A 1 -5.93 24.29 19.33
N ARG A 2 -5.29 23.53 18.45
CA ARG A 2 -5.62 23.53 17.02
C ARG A 2 -6.79 22.56 16.83
N ASN A 3 -7.85 23.02 16.19
CA ASN A 3 -8.93 22.16 15.71
C ASN A 3 -8.38 21.29 14.58
N GLU A 4 -7.89 20.11 14.94
CA GLU A 4 -7.75 19.00 13.99
C GLU A 4 -9.16 18.46 13.76
N GLY A 5 -9.75 18.83 12.63
CA GLY A 5 -10.98 18.22 12.16
C GLY A 5 -10.79 16.71 11.94
N PRO A 6 -11.89 15.93 11.87
CA PRO A 6 -11.83 14.49 11.69
C PRO A 6 -10.99 14.13 10.46
N VAL A 7 -10.10 13.16 10.60
CA VAL A 7 -9.30 12.62 9.49
C VAL A 7 -10.26 11.98 8.49
N ASP A 8 -10.48 12.68 7.38
CA ASP A 8 -11.57 12.43 6.44
C ASP A 8 -11.11 11.50 5.32
N TRP A 9 -11.01 10.21 5.63
CA TRP A 9 -10.60 9.17 4.70
C TRP A 9 -11.62 9.04 3.54
N GLY A 10 -11.14 9.08 2.29
CA GLY A 10 -11.94 8.72 1.11
C GLY A 10 -12.54 9.87 0.28
N ARG A 11 -12.07 11.11 0.42
CA ARG A 11 -12.46 12.22 -0.46
C ARG A 11 -11.76 12.10 -1.81
N VAL A 12 -12.53 12.04 -2.91
CA VAL A 12 -11.98 11.86 -4.25
C VAL A 12 -11.70 13.23 -4.87
N PRO A 13 -10.46 13.58 -5.21
CA PRO A 13 -10.18 14.86 -5.87
C PRO A 13 -10.79 14.86 -7.27
N ALA A 14 -11.57 15.90 -7.58
CA ALA A 14 -12.25 16.06 -8.86
C ALA A 14 -11.63 17.17 -9.71
N ARG A 15 -11.25 18.28 -9.08
CA ARG A 15 -10.71 19.48 -9.76
C ARG A 15 -9.57 20.08 -8.96
N VAL A 16 -8.68 20.78 -9.67
CA VAL A 16 -7.64 21.61 -9.06
C VAL A 16 -7.58 22.97 -9.75
N LEU A 17 -7.39 24.03 -8.98
CA LEU A 17 -7.21 25.39 -9.48
C LEU A 17 -5.80 25.86 -9.10
N LEU A 18 -5.05 26.43 -10.04
CA LEU A 18 -3.79 27.13 -9.78
C LEU A 18 -3.98 28.61 -10.09
N ARG A 19 -3.67 29.47 -9.11
CA ARG A 19 -3.86 30.92 -9.21
C ARG A 19 -2.64 31.68 -8.71
N GLY A 20 -2.08 32.50 -9.59
CA GLY A 20 -1.08 33.50 -9.28
C GLY A 20 -1.72 34.86 -9.02
N GLY A 21 -1.33 35.50 -7.92
CA GLY A 21 -1.77 36.85 -7.59
C GLY A 21 -0.64 37.73 -7.05
N PRO A 22 -0.96 38.98 -6.65
CA PRO A 22 0.01 39.93 -6.10
C PRO A 22 0.83 39.37 -4.92
N GLY A 23 0.19 38.57 -4.07
CA GLY A 23 0.78 38.01 -2.86
C GLY A 23 1.42 36.63 -3.02
N GLY A 24 1.56 36.12 -4.25
CA GLY A 24 2.12 34.79 -4.51
C GLY A 24 1.16 33.85 -5.26
N TRP A 25 1.57 32.59 -5.34
CA TRP A 25 0.79 31.53 -5.98
C TRP A 25 0.12 30.64 -4.95
N HIS A 26 -1.02 30.08 -5.31
CA HIS A 26 -1.69 29.06 -4.51
C HIS A 26 -2.45 28.10 -5.40
N TYR A 27 -2.73 26.92 -4.87
CA TYR A 27 -3.66 25.99 -5.49
C TYR A 27 -4.80 25.60 -4.55
N VAL A 28 -5.91 25.21 -5.16
CA VAL A 28 -7.11 24.72 -4.47
C VAL A 28 -7.47 23.38 -5.05
N VAL A 29 -7.59 22.34 -4.21
CA VAL A 29 -8.14 21.05 -4.59
C VAL A 29 -9.61 21.02 -4.20
N VAL A 30 -10.48 20.64 -5.14
CA VAL A 30 -11.91 20.48 -4.94
C VAL A 30 -12.23 18.99 -5.03
N ASP A 31 -12.88 18.44 -4.00
CA ASP A 31 -13.31 17.04 -4.01
C ASP A 31 -14.63 16.83 -4.77
N ASP A 32 -15.02 15.57 -4.92
CA ASP A 32 -16.26 15.12 -5.57
C ASP A 32 -17.54 15.63 -4.90
N LYS A 33 -17.44 16.09 -3.65
CA LYS A 33 -18.53 16.69 -2.87
C LYS A 33 -18.48 18.22 -2.87
N GLY A 34 -17.53 18.82 -3.58
CA GLY A 34 -17.37 20.26 -3.74
C GLY A 34 -16.65 20.95 -2.57
N ALA A 35 -16.04 20.21 -1.65
CA ALA A 35 -15.27 20.84 -0.59
C ALA A 35 -13.88 21.26 -1.10
N GLU A 36 -13.43 22.42 -0.62
CA GLU A 36 -12.20 23.04 -1.10
C GLU A 36 -11.08 22.98 -0.05
N ARG A 37 -9.87 22.65 -0.50
CA ARG A 37 -8.64 22.75 0.31
C ARG A 37 -7.61 23.60 -0.41
N ARG A 38 -7.26 24.73 0.21
CA ARG A 38 -6.27 25.69 -0.31
C ARG A 38 -4.88 25.45 0.25
N THR A 39 -3.86 25.61 -0.58
CA THR A 39 -2.44 25.58 -0.16
C THR A 39 -1.65 26.65 -0.91
N ALA A 40 -0.87 27.46 -0.18
CA ALA A 40 -0.03 28.50 -0.74
C ALA A 40 1.35 27.96 -1.14
N PHE A 41 1.98 28.63 -2.11
CA PHE A 41 3.39 28.46 -2.43
C PHE A 41 4.19 29.66 -1.92
N ASP A 42 5.38 29.38 -1.39
CA ASP A 42 6.33 30.42 -1.08
C ASP A 42 6.93 30.98 -2.36
N GLY A 43 7.14 32.29 -2.41
CA GLY A 43 7.80 32.95 -3.54
C GLY A 43 7.06 34.20 -4.04
N PRO A 44 7.58 34.80 -5.12
CA PRO A 44 7.05 36.04 -5.66
C PRO A 44 5.66 35.86 -6.29
N GLY A 45 4.86 36.92 -6.21
CA GLY A 45 3.57 37.03 -6.89
C GLY A 45 3.71 37.32 -8.39
N THR A 46 2.57 37.56 -9.03
CA THR A 46 2.48 37.79 -10.48
C THR A 46 2.64 39.25 -10.90
N LEU A 47 2.59 40.18 -9.93
CA LEU A 47 2.77 41.61 -10.23
C LEU A 47 4.24 41.95 -10.45
N TRP A 48 4.51 42.64 -11.56
CA TRP A 48 5.76 43.34 -11.76
C TRP A 48 5.86 44.50 -10.75
N GLN A 49 6.82 44.44 -9.83
CA GLN A 49 7.10 45.53 -8.89
C GLN A 49 8.60 45.84 -8.88
N THR A 50 9.01 46.84 -9.65
CA THR A 50 10.24 47.60 -9.39
C THR A 50 9.89 48.87 -8.63
N GLY A 51 10.84 49.40 -7.84
CA GLY A 51 10.65 50.46 -6.83
C GLY A 51 10.19 51.85 -7.32
N GLY A 52 9.52 51.96 -8.47
CA GLY A 52 8.88 53.17 -8.99
C GLY A 52 7.49 52.86 -9.55
N ARG A 53 6.49 53.69 -9.22
CA ARG A 53 5.13 53.58 -9.76
C ARG A 53 5.17 53.85 -11.27
N SER A 54 4.92 52.82 -12.09
CA SER A 54 4.71 52.83 -13.56
C SER A 54 5.87 52.44 -14.49
N ASP A 55 6.79 51.57 -14.07
CA ASP A 55 7.60 50.87 -15.09
C ASP A 55 6.70 49.88 -15.87
N PRO A 56 6.70 49.93 -17.22
CA PRO A 56 5.94 48.97 -18.01
C PRO A 56 6.49 47.56 -17.79
N GLU A 57 5.60 46.57 -17.85
CA GLU A 57 5.96 45.16 -17.75
C GLU A 57 7.00 44.82 -18.84
N PRO A 58 8.17 44.27 -18.46
CA PRO A 58 9.14 43.85 -19.45
C PRO A 58 8.60 42.70 -20.31
N PRO A 59 8.92 42.63 -21.61
CA PRO A 59 8.43 41.58 -22.51
C PRO A 59 8.76 40.13 -22.06
N TRP A 60 9.77 39.95 -21.20
CA TRP A 60 10.16 38.65 -20.65
C TRP A 60 9.36 38.23 -19.41
N TRP A 61 8.61 39.13 -18.77
CA TRP A 61 7.90 38.86 -17.51
C TRP A 61 6.82 37.80 -17.70
N ARG A 62 5.95 37.98 -18.71
CA ARG A 62 4.93 36.98 -19.06
C ARG A 62 5.52 35.59 -19.31
N ARG A 63 6.67 35.50 -19.98
CA ARG A 63 7.38 34.21 -20.19
C ARG A 63 7.82 33.58 -18.87
N ARG A 64 8.43 34.36 -17.97
CA ARG A 64 8.83 33.89 -16.64
C ARG A 64 7.64 33.39 -15.82
N LEU A 65 6.50 34.08 -15.89
CA LEU A 65 5.27 33.64 -15.22
C LEU A 65 4.76 32.31 -15.81
N GLY A 66 4.85 32.13 -17.13
CA GLY A 66 4.54 30.86 -17.80
C GLY A 66 5.44 29.72 -17.32
N GLU A 67 6.76 29.93 -17.28
CA GLU A 67 7.74 28.95 -16.77
C GLU A 67 7.48 28.61 -15.29
N THR A 68 7.09 29.61 -14.49
CA THR A 68 6.71 29.41 -13.08
C THR A 68 5.44 28.58 -12.96
N ALA A 69 4.39 28.91 -13.73
CA ALA A 69 3.12 28.18 -13.73
C ALA A 69 3.31 26.73 -14.18
N GLU A 70 4.16 26.47 -15.17
CA GLU A 70 4.52 25.11 -15.60
C GLU A 70 5.18 24.31 -14.47
N GLY A 71 6.21 24.87 -13.82
CA GLY A 71 6.86 24.23 -12.69
C GLY A 71 5.89 23.95 -11.52
N LEU A 72 5.01 24.91 -11.21
CA LEU A 72 4.00 24.73 -10.17
C LEU A 72 2.96 23.66 -10.53
N ARG A 73 2.50 23.58 -11.77
CA ARG A 73 1.59 22.52 -12.23
C ARG A 73 2.21 21.13 -12.09
N ALA A 74 3.50 20.99 -12.36
CA ALA A 74 4.23 19.74 -12.14
C ALA A 74 4.27 19.37 -10.64
N VAL A 75 4.66 20.31 -9.77
CA VAL A 75 4.68 20.10 -8.31
C VAL A 75 3.30 19.75 -7.74
N ILE A 76 2.24 20.39 -8.25
CA ILE A 76 0.85 20.07 -7.87
C ILE A 76 0.51 18.66 -8.32
N GLY A 77 0.88 18.27 -9.54
CA GLY A 77 0.70 16.92 -10.05
C GLY A 77 1.31 15.86 -9.14
N GLU A 78 2.55 16.06 -8.72
CA GLU A 78 3.24 15.17 -7.77
C GLU A 78 2.53 15.12 -6.42
N ARG A 79 2.30 16.27 -5.78
CA ARG A 79 1.64 16.33 -4.45
C ARG A 79 0.25 15.71 -4.44
N LEU A 80 -0.54 15.97 -5.48
CA LEU A 80 -1.89 15.44 -5.58
C LEU A 80 -1.85 13.93 -5.84
N THR A 81 -0.91 13.46 -6.67
CA THR A 81 -0.69 12.03 -6.90
C THR A 81 -0.33 11.33 -5.59
N ASP A 82 0.62 11.87 -4.83
CA ASP A 82 1.07 11.29 -3.55
C ASP A 82 -0.07 11.23 -2.52
N ALA A 83 -0.86 12.31 -2.41
CA ALA A 83 -2.00 12.36 -1.49
C ALA A 83 -3.10 11.38 -1.91
N THR A 84 -3.48 11.37 -3.19
CA THR A 84 -4.48 10.45 -3.75
C THR A 84 -4.04 9.00 -3.58
N PHE A 85 -2.74 8.74 -3.71
CA PHE A 85 -2.17 7.43 -3.53
C PHE A 85 -2.19 7.00 -2.06
N GLY A 86 -1.84 7.88 -1.13
CA GLY A 86 -1.95 7.64 0.31
C GLY A 86 -3.38 7.32 0.75
N ASP A 87 -4.36 8.07 0.23
CA ASP A 87 -5.75 7.98 0.67
C ASP A 87 -6.57 6.92 -0.07
N LEU A 88 -6.33 6.73 -1.37
CA LEU A 88 -7.17 5.92 -2.27
C LEU A 88 -6.41 4.76 -2.96
N GLY A 89 -5.07 4.77 -2.92
CA GLY A 89 -4.23 3.81 -3.63
C GLY A 89 -4.34 3.91 -5.16
N ALA A 90 -4.57 5.12 -5.66
CA ALA A 90 -4.64 5.45 -7.07
C ALA A 90 -3.75 6.65 -7.38
N GLU A 91 -3.27 6.76 -8.62
CA GLU A 91 -2.57 7.96 -9.06
C GLU A 91 -3.55 8.98 -9.62
N ALA A 92 -3.30 10.26 -9.33
CA ALA A 92 -4.02 11.36 -9.94
C ALA A 92 -3.35 11.78 -11.25
N ALA A 93 -4.11 11.81 -12.34
CA ALA A 93 -3.71 12.44 -13.58
C ALA A 93 -4.51 13.74 -13.76
N ILE A 94 -3.80 14.84 -14.03
CA ILE A 94 -4.40 16.16 -14.17
C ILE A 94 -4.34 16.61 -15.62
N THR A 95 -5.48 16.91 -16.20
CA THR A 95 -5.56 17.59 -17.51
C THR A 95 -5.78 19.07 -17.27
N TRP A 96 -4.80 19.90 -17.65
CA TRP A 96 -4.81 21.34 -17.39
C TRP A 96 -5.38 22.15 -18.55
N PHE A 97 -6.14 23.19 -18.20
CA PHE A 97 -6.76 24.16 -19.09
C PHE A 97 -6.39 25.57 -18.61
N ALA A 98 -5.94 26.41 -19.53
CA ALA A 98 -5.69 27.82 -19.23
C ALA A 98 -7.02 28.55 -19.11
N VAL A 99 -7.22 29.27 -18.00
CA VAL A 99 -8.38 30.15 -17.80
C VAL A 99 -7.96 31.60 -18.08
N ASP A 100 -6.83 32.02 -17.51
CA ASP A 100 -6.18 33.30 -17.79
C ASP A 100 -4.67 33.07 -17.87
N ASP A 101 -4.16 32.83 -19.07
CA ASP A 101 -2.74 32.54 -19.28
C ASP A 101 -1.88 33.79 -19.02
N PRO A 102 -0.78 33.69 -18.24
CA PRO A 102 -0.21 32.48 -17.64
C PRO A 102 -0.57 32.23 -16.16
N VAL A 103 -1.46 33.03 -15.57
CA VAL A 103 -1.63 33.17 -14.12
C VAL A 103 -2.77 32.35 -13.51
N GLU A 104 -3.73 31.89 -14.30
CA GLU A 104 -4.87 31.09 -13.83
C GLU A 104 -5.08 29.84 -14.70
N TRP A 105 -5.12 28.69 -14.03
CA TRP A 105 -5.30 27.38 -14.65
C TRP A 105 -6.30 26.55 -13.87
N GLU A 106 -7.08 25.77 -14.59
CA GLU A 106 -7.97 24.76 -14.04
C GLU A 106 -7.54 23.37 -14.52
N GLY A 107 -7.52 22.40 -13.61
CA GLY A 107 -7.19 21.02 -13.88
C GLY A 107 -8.35 20.09 -13.57
N LEU A 108 -8.72 19.25 -14.52
CA LEU A 108 -9.61 18.10 -14.27
C LEU A 108 -8.77 16.93 -13.77
N VAL A 109 -9.19 16.35 -12.64
CA VAL A 109 -8.49 15.23 -12.01
C VAL A 109 -9.18 13.93 -12.41
N THR A 110 -8.39 12.99 -12.92
CA THR A 110 -8.82 11.63 -13.19
C THR A 110 -7.97 10.67 -12.39
N LEU A 111 -8.57 9.59 -11.91
CA LEU A 111 -7.86 8.55 -11.18
C LEU A 111 -7.47 7.43 -12.13
N ARG A 112 -6.21 7.01 -12.05
CA ARG A 112 -5.69 5.83 -12.74
C ARG A 112 -5.14 4.83 -11.74
N GLU A 113 -5.05 3.58 -12.16
CA GLU A 113 -4.31 2.58 -11.41
C GLU A 113 -2.88 3.08 -11.21
N ALA A 114 -2.37 2.96 -9.99
CA ALA A 114 -1.04 3.44 -9.69
C ALA A 114 0.00 2.63 -10.46
N ASP A 115 1.00 3.30 -11.02
CA ASP A 115 2.09 2.63 -11.69
C ASP A 115 2.92 1.88 -10.63
N PRO A 116 3.01 0.54 -10.69
CA PRO A 116 3.76 -0.24 -9.72
C PRO A 116 5.25 0.14 -9.66
N ALA A 117 5.79 0.71 -10.75
CA ALA A 117 7.18 1.18 -10.81
C ALA A 117 7.35 2.60 -10.26
N ARG A 118 6.27 3.38 -10.16
CA ARG A 118 6.29 4.76 -9.69
C ARG A 118 5.98 4.78 -8.20
N PHE A 119 6.97 4.41 -7.40
CA PHE A 119 6.92 4.58 -5.94
C PHE A 119 6.78 6.07 -5.61
N PRO A 120 5.66 6.58 -5.08
CA PRO A 120 5.70 7.87 -4.41
C PRO A 120 6.47 7.65 -3.10
N GLY A 121 7.66 8.26 -3.03
CA GLY A 121 8.56 8.22 -1.88
C GLY A 121 9.70 7.19 -1.92
N ARG A 122 9.86 6.36 -2.97
CA ARG A 122 10.96 5.35 -3.08
C ARG A 122 11.15 4.47 -1.84
N VAL A 123 10.07 4.14 -1.14
CA VAL A 123 10.15 3.34 0.08
C VAL A 123 10.36 1.87 -0.29
N ALA A 124 11.37 1.24 0.31
CA ALA A 124 11.64 -0.17 0.09
C ALA A 124 10.44 -1.04 0.52
N PRO A 125 10.12 -2.12 -0.22
CA PRO A 125 9.02 -3.01 0.17
C PRO A 125 9.28 -3.62 1.55
N PHE A 126 8.20 -3.84 2.29
CA PHE A 126 8.22 -4.61 3.52
C PHE A 126 8.19 -6.09 3.17
N VAL A 127 9.38 -6.68 3.06
CA VAL A 127 9.56 -8.08 2.66
C VAL A 127 9.44 -8.97 3.88
N VAL A 128 8.50 -9.91 3.83
CA VAL A 128 8.36 -11.03 4.76
C VAL A 128 8.89 -12.27 4.06
N THR A 129 10.08 -12.71 4.44
CA THR A 129 10.69 -13.93 3.90
C THR A 129 10.18 -15.12 4.70
N LEU A 130 9.49 -16.02 4.03
CA LEU A 130 8.93 -17.24 4.56
C LEU A 130 10.01 -18.33 4.61
N GLU A 131 10.24 -18.90 5.78
CA GLU A 131 11.15 -20.02 6.02
C GLU A 131 10.34 -21.24 6.47
N PRO A 132 9.99 -22.16 5.54
CA PRO A 132 9.20 -23.35 5.86
C PRO A 132 9.75 -24.12 7.07
N GLY A 133 8.87 -24.52 7.98
CA GLY A 133 9.23 -25.20 9.22
C GLY A 133 9.84 -24.32 10.31
N ARG A 134 10.25 -23.08 10.01
CA ARG A 134 10.85 -22.14 10.99
C ARG A 134 9.93 -20.97 11.33
N GLY A 135 9.29 -20.36 10.33
CA GLY A 135 8.44 -19.18 10.49
C GLY A 135 8.73 -18.13 9.42
N ALA A 136 8.85 -16.86 9.81
CA ALA A 136 9.12 -15.77 8.89
C ALA A 136 10.22 -14.81 9.39
N LEU A 137 11.05 -14.34 8.47
CA LEU A 137 12.01 -13.26 8.68
C LEU A 137 11.42 -11.95 8.16
N LEU A 138 11.36 -10.97 9.05
CA LEU A 138 10.99 -9.58 8.74
C LEU A 138 12.28 -8.77 8.61
N PRO A 139 12.23 -7.53 8.09
CA PRO A 139 13.46 -6.79 7.82
C PRO A 139 14.31 -6.48 9.08
N ASP A 140 13.68 -6.32 10.26
CA ASP A 140 14.39 -6.01 11.52
C ASP A 140 14.13 -7.03 12.65
N ALA A 141 13.36 -8.10 12.38
CA ALA A 141 12.91 -9.04 13.41
C ALA A 141 12.58 -10.41 12.84
N HIS A 142 12.49 -11.43 13.68
CA HIS A 142 12.12 -12.79 13.28
C HIS A 142 10.85 -13.24 14.01
N LEU A 143 9.87 -13.73 13.26
CA LEU A 143 8.65 -14.36 13.76
C LEU A 143 8.78 -15.86 13.53
N LEU A 144 9.49 -16.53 14.44
CA LEU A 144 9.67 -17.98 14.38
C LEU A 144 8.52 -18.67 15.12
N PHE A 145 8.23 -19.93 14.81
CA PHE A 145 7.26 -20.73 15.59
C PHE A 145 7.74 -21.00 17.02
N SER A 146 9.04 -20.84 17.27
CA SER A 146 9.60 -20.84 18.63
C SER A 146 9.39 -19.51 19.36
N THR A 147 8.95 -18.43 18.71
CA THR A 147 8.81 -17.11 19.34
C THR A 147 7.68 -17.12 20.37
N PRO A 148 7.94 -16.72 21.64
CA PRO A 148 6.91 -16.54 22.66
C PRO A 148 5.87 -15.50 22.25
N ALA A 149 4.63 -15.65 22.70
CA ALA A 149 3.55 -14.73 22.38
C ALA A 149 3.87 -13.25 22.74
N SER A 150 4.50 -12.99 23.89
CA SER A 150 4.92 -11.64 24.30
C SER A 150 5.80 -10.94 23.27
N ASP A 151 6.76 -11.69 22.72
CA ASP A 151 7.77 -11.17 21.81
C ASP A 151 7.20 -11.01 20.40
N ALA A 152 6.28 -11.90 20.02
CA ALA A 152 5.49 -11.77 18.80
C ALA A 152 4.66 -10.48 18.80
N TRP A 153 4.01 -10.15 19.92
CA TRP A 153 3.23 -8.92 20.05
C TRP A 153 4.09 -7.65 20.05
N ALA A 154 5.25 -7.69 20.72
CA ALA A 154 6.23 -6.60 20.65
C ALA A 154 6.73 -6.39 19.22
N THR A 155 6.94 -7.49 18.48
CA THR A 155 7.36 -7.43 17.07
C THR A 155 6.28 -6.80 16.19
N LEU A 156 4.99 -7.18 16.32
CA LEU A 156 3.93 -6.53 15.55
C LEU A 156 3.77 -5.05 15.90
N ALA A 157 4.01 -4.65 17.16
CA ALA A 157 3.99 -3.24 17.54
C ALA A 157 5.12 -2.45 16.86
N ALA A 158 6.34 -3.01 16.82
CA ALA A 158 7.47 -2.40 16.10
C ALA A 158 7.20 -2.29 14.58
N VAL A 159 6.52 -3.28 13.98
CA VAL A 159 6.07 -3.20 12.58
C VAL A 159 5.10 -2.04 12.37
N ALA A 160 4.11 -1.88 13.26
CA ALA A 160 3.16 -0.77 13.22
C ALA A 160 3.87 0.59 13.26
N GLU A 161 4.80 0.76 14.20
CA GLU A 161 5.58 1.99 14.34
C GLU A 161 6.39 2.29 13.08
N ARG A 162 7.10 1.30 12.55
CA ARG A 162 7.89 1.44 11.32
C ARG A 162 7.04 1.82 10.11
N CYS A 163 5.84 1.24 9.99
CA CYS A 163 4.95 1.46 8.86
C CYS A 163 4.05 2.70 9.05
N GLY A 164 4.14 3.39 10.19
CA GLY A 164 3.28 4.53 10.50
C GLY A 164 1.80 4.16 10.60
N THR A 165 1.48 2.93 10.99
CA THR A 165 0.10 2.41 11.08
C THR A 165 -0.36 2.28 12.53
N PRO A 166 -1.69 2.17 12.78
CA PRO A 166 -2.21 1.91 14.13
C PRO A 166 -1.61 0.65 14.79
N PRO A 167 -1.60 0.58 16.14
CA PRO A 167 -1.06 -0.56 16.87
C PRO A 167 -1.82 -1.86 16.57
N PRO A 168 -1.21 -3.03 16.82
CA PRO A 168 -1.80 -4.32 16.50
C PRO A 168 -3.17 -4.53 17.14
N ARG A 169 -4.15 -4.92 16.32
CA ARG A 169 -5.53 -5.13 16.76
C ARG A 169 -5.74 -6.59 17.11
N ALA A 170 -6.15 -6.85 18.36
CA ALA A 170 -6.61 -8.16 18.78
C ALA A 170 -7.97 -8.50 18.16
N GLN A 171 -8.13 -9.74 17.74
CA GLN A 171 -9.39 -10.28 17.24
C GLN A 171 -9.59 -11.69 17.79
N PHE A 172 -10.83 -12.03 18.11
CA PHE A 172 -11.16 -13.39 18.50
C PHE A 172 -11.26 -14.27 17.26
N LEU A 173 -10.42 -15.31 17.18
CA LEU A 173 -10.51 -16.37 16.18
C LEU A 173 -10.57 -17.73 16.88
N CYS A 174 -11.64 -18.48 16.64
CA CYS A 174 -11.81 -19.81 17.20
C CYS A 174 -10.66 -20.74 16.80
N GLY A 175 -10.14 -21.50 17.76
CA GLY A 175 -9.05 -22.47 17.53
C GLY A 175 -7.66 -21.95 17.86
N TRP A 176 -7.52 -20.66 18.22
CA TRP A 176 -6.26 -20.05 18.63
C TRP A 176 -6.35 -19.52 20.07
N ALA A 177 -5.19 -19.40 20.72
CA ALA A 177 -5.10 -18.81 22.06
C ALA A 177 -5.25 -17.29 22.02
N ASP A 178 -4.63 -16.62 21.05
CA ASP A 178 -4.80 -15.20 20.74
C ASP A 178 -4.53 -14.98 19.24
N HIS A 179 -5.03 -13.88 18.70
CA HIS A 179 -4.80 -13.47 17.31
C HIS A 179 -4.74 -11.96 17.20
N ARG A 180 -3.71 -11.45 16.54
CA ARG A 180 -3.53 -10.01 16.28
C ARG A 180 -3.07 -9.73 14.87
N SER A 181 -3.42 -8.55 14.39
CA SER A 181 -3.10 -8.10 13.04
C SER A 181 -2.57 -6.67 13.05
N VAL A 182 -1.66 -6.37 12.13
CA VAL A 182 -1.12 -5.04 11.87
C VAL A 182 -1.21 -4.74 10.37
N GLN A 183 -1.47 -3.48 10.05
CA GLN A 183 -1.51 -3.01 8.68
C GLN A 183 -0.08 -2.74 8.18
N VAL A 184 0.22 -3.15 6.95
CA VAL A 184 1.48 -2.84 6.26
C VAL A 184 1.10 -2.34 4.88
N GLY A 185 1.17 -1.02 4.68
CA GLY A 185 0.58 -0.38 3.52
C GLY A 185 -0.93 -0.63 3.46
N ARG A 186 -1.41 -1.33 2.42
CA ARG A 186 -2.80 -1.78 2.21
C ARG A 186 -2.98 -3.27 2.47
N GLY A 187 -1.91 -3.98 2.78
CA GLY A 187 -1.98 -5.38 3.21
C GLY A 187 -2.04 -5.49 4.72
N VAL A 188 -2.22 -6.71 5.20
CA VAL A 188 -2.31 -7.03 6.63
C VAL A 188 -1.41 -8.21 6.95
N LEU A 189 -0.55 -8.04 7.94
CA LEU A 189 0.21 -9.12 8.59
C LEU A 189 -0.50 -9.51 9.88
N SER A 190 -0.81 -10.78 10.04
CA SER A 190 -1.51 -11.32 11.20
C SER A 190 -0.77 -12.51 11.79
N LEU A 191 -0.85 -12.65 13.11
CA LEU A 191 -0.30 -13.78 13.84
C LEU A 191 -1.37 -14.40 14.71
N SER A 192 -1.37 -15.73 14.77
CA SER A 192 -2.13 -16.50 15.73
C SER A 192 -1.18 -17.27 16.63
N THR A 193 -1.52 -17.36 17.92
CA THR A 193 -0.74 -18.12 18.91
C THR A 193 -1.50 -19.36 19.35
N ASP A 194 -0.75 -20.37 19.79
CA ASP A 194 -1.30 -21.57 20.42
C ASP A 194 -0.52 -21.93 21.68
N ARG A 195 -1.18 -22.63 22.59
CA ARG A 195 -0.60 -23.13 23.83
C ARG A 195 -0.16 -24.57 23.62
N SER A 196 1.16 -24.76 23.63
CA SER A 196 1.74 -26.10 23.62
C SER A 196 1.35 -26.89 24.89
N GLY A 197 1.50 -28.21 24.84
CA GLY A 197 1.23 -29.09 26.01
C GLY A 197 2.09 -28.79 27.24
N THR A 198 3.16 -28.00 27.11
CA THR A 198 3.99 -27.51 28.22
C THR A 198 3.45 -26.21 28.85
N GLY A 199 2.33 -25.68 28.35
CA GLY A 199 1.70 -24.43 28.81
C GLY A 199 2.29 -23.15 28.20
N ALA A 200 3.39 -23.24 27.47
CA ALA A 200 3.98 -22.09 26.79
C ALA A 200 3.14 -21.71 25.55
N GLU A 201 2.78 -20.43 25.46
CA GLU A 201 2.09 -19.84 24.31
C GLU A 201 3.09 -19.27 23.30
N ARG A 202 3.00 -19.72 22.05
CA ARG A 202 3.95 -19.38 20.97
C ARG A 202 3.22 -19.12 19.66
N VAL A 203 3.93 -18.52 18.71
CA VAL A 203 3.42 -18.33 17.34
C VAL A 203 3.08 -19.68 16.72
N ALA A 204 1.85 -19.80 16.20
CA ALA A 204 1.34 -21.01 15.58
C ALA A 204 0.86 -20.79 14.14
N GLU A 205 0.59 -19.54 13.76
CA GLU A 205 0.28 -19.17 12.38
C GLU A 205 0.79 -17.77 12.06
N ILE A 206 1.33 -17.61 10.85
CA ILE A 206 1.71 -16.32 10.26
C ILE A 206 0.89 -16.17 8.98
N CYS A 207 0.04 -15.14 8.92
CA CYS A 207 -0.86 -14.92 7.80
C CYS A 207 -0.65 -13.52 7.20
N GLY A 208 -0.55 -13.49 5.88
CA GLY A 208 -0.42 -12.29 5.08
C GLY A 208 -1.58 -12.16 4.11
N THR A 209 -2.24 -11.01 4.09
CA THR A 209 -3.26 -10.71 3.08
C THR A 209 -2.89 -9.47 2.30
N ARG A 210 -3.14 -9.52 0.99
CA ARG A 210 -2.84 -8.47 0.03
C ARG A 210 -3.89 -8.48 -1.07
N ARG A 211 -4.54 -7.33 -1.31
CA ARG A 211 -5.41 -7.23 -2.48
C ARG A 211 -4.56 -7.31 -3.77
N PRO A 212 -5.10 -7.86 -4.87
CA PRO A 212 -4.45 -7.79 -6.17
C PRO A 212 -4.12 -6.33 -6.54
N GLY A 213 -3.02 -6.13 -7.26
CA GLY A 213 -2.49 -4.81 -7.58
C GLY A 213 -1.63 -4.22 -6.47
N TRP A 214 -1.35 -2.92 -6.57
CA TRP A 214 -0.42 -2.26 -5.65
C TRP A 214 -0.93 -2.23 -4.19
N SER A 215 -0.06 -2.62 -3.26
CA SER A 215 -0.41 -3.00 -1.90
C SER A 215 -0.06 -2.01 -0.79
N GLY A 216 0.13 -0.73 -1.11
CA GLY A 216 0.44 0.29 -0.09
C GLY A 216 1.91 0.65 0.00
N ASN A 217 2.20 1.69 0.78
CA ASN A 217 3.55 2.17 1.05
C ASN A 217 3.85 1.97 2.55
N PRO A 218 4.78 1.07 2.93
CA PRO A 218 5.56 0.19 2.06
C PRO A 218 4.71 -0.92 1.44
N GLU A 219 5.13 -1.42 0.28
CA GLU A 219 4.49 -2.56 -0.37
C GLU A 219 4.83 -3.83 0.42
N MET A 220 3.83 -4.60 0.86
CA MET A 220 4.08 -5.85 1.57
C MET A 220 4.28 -7.00 0.56
N ARG A 221 5.39 -7.73 0.71
CA ARG A 221 5.76 -8.86 -0.16
C ARG A 221 6.01 -10.12 0.65
N PHE A 222 5.45 -11.26 0.23
CA PHE A 222 5.68 -12.55 0.90
C PHE A 222 6.55 -13.41 0.02
N ARG A 223 7.81 -13.58 0.43
CA ARG A 223 8.81 -14.27 -0.39
C ARG A 223 9.09 -15.68 0.11
N LEU A 224 9.07 -16.64 -0.81
CA LEU A 224 9.64 -17.97 -0.60
C LEU A 224 10.69 -18.18 -1.69
N ASP A 225 11.93 -18.47 -1.29
CA ASP A 225 13.06 -18.69 -2.20
C ASP A 225 13.24 -17.58 -3.26
N GLY A 226 12.98 -16.33 -2.86
CA GLY A 226 13.10 -15.14 -3.70
C GLY A 226 11.85 -14.78 -4.51
N ILE A 227 10.85 -15.68 -4.60
CA ILE A 227 9.61 -15.50 -5.36
C ILE A 227 8.57 -14.80 -4.48
N ASP A 228 7.96 -13.70 -4.95
CA ASP A 228 6.82 -13.08 -4.25
C ASP A 228 5.52 -13.84 -4.58
N LEU A 229 5.06 -14.63 -3.63
CA LEU A 229 3.94 -15.56 -3.79
C LEU A 229 2.59 -14.87 -4.07
N LEU A 230 2.49 -13.57 -3.76
CA LEU A 230 1.26 -12.80 -4.01
C LEU A 230 1.39 -11.89 -5.23
N ASP A 231 2.59 -11.78 -5.83
CA ASP A 231 2.83 -10.95 -7.02
C ASP A 231 2.93 -11.80 -8.28
N GLU A 232 3.46 -13.01 -8.21
CA GLU A 232 3.49 -13.86 -9.39
C GLU A 232 2.09 -14.40 -9.75
N PRO A 233 1.83 -14.70 -11.04
CA PRO A 233 0.64 -15.43 -11.45
C PRO A 233 0.43 -16.71 -10.64
N ALA A 234 -0.79 -16.95 -10.16
CA ALA A 234 -1.07 -18.10 -9.29
C ALA A 234 -0.79 -19.44 -10.00
N GLY A 235 -1.02 -19.49 -11.31
CA GLY A 235 -0.68 -20.63 -12.15
C GLY A 235 0.82 -20.94 -12.15
N ASP A 236 1.64 -19.91 -12.38
CA ASP A 236 3.11 -20.03 -12.45
C ASP A 236 3.71 -20.41 -11.10
N VAL A 237 3.24 -19.79 -10.01
CA VAL A 237 3.65 -20.18 -8.65
C VAL A 237 3.35 -21.65 -8.38
N THR A 238 2.14 -22.11 -8.75
CA THR A 238 1.72 -23.49 -8.54
C THR A 238 2.54 -24.47 -9.39
N ALA A 239 2.79 -24.13 -10.65
CA ALA A 239 3.60 -24.92 -11.57
C ALA A 239 5.04 -25.04 -11.04
N LEU A 240 5.67 -23.91 -10.70
CA LEU A 240 7.03 -23.86 -10.17
C LEU A 240 7.18 -24.70 -8.90
N LEU A 241 6.25 -24.57 -7.94
CA LEU A 241 6.31 -25.36 -6.70
C LEU A 241 6.16 -26.87 -6.96
N THR A 242 5.35 -27.25 -7.96
CA THR A 242 5.21 -28.65 -8.40
C THR A 242 6.50 -29.15 -9.06
N GLU A 243 7.12 -28.34 -9.91
CA GLU A 243 8.39 -28.65 -10.59
C GLU A 243 9.56 -28.79 -9.59
N LEU A 244 9.55 -28.02 -8.50
CA LEU A 244 10.48 -28.16 -7.37
C LEU A 244 10.21 -29.42 -6.52
N GLY A 245 9.20 -30.22 -6.86
CA GLY A 245 8.91 -31.51 -6.22
C GLY A 245 8.01 -31.43 -4.99
N HIS A 246 7.35 -30.29 -4.76
CA HIS A 246 6.38 -30.19 -3.66
C HIS A 246 5.05 -30.83 -4.02
N GLU A 247 4.46 -31.53 -3.05
CA GLU A 247 3.06 -31.93 -3.13
C GLU A 247 2.15 -30.69 -3.04
N VAL A 248 1.39 -30.45 -4.10
CA VAL A 248 0.43 -29.35 -4.19
C VAL A 248 -0.99 -29.91 -4.11
N VAL A 249 -1.71 -29.55 -3.05
CA VAL A 249 -3.09 -30.00 -2.81
C VAL A 249 -4.05 -28.82 -2.95
N ARG A 250 -4.89 -28.85 -3.99
CA ARG A 250 -5.94 -27.84 -4.17
C ARG A 250 -7.21 -28.24 -3.44
N ARG A 251 -7.75 -27.34 -2.60
CA ARG A 251 -9.02 -27.52 -1.90
C ARG A 251 -9.86 -26.27 -2.03
N GLY A 252 -10.83 -26.30 -2.95
CA GLY A 252 -11.63 -25.12 -3.29
C GLY A 252 -10.72 -24.01 -3.81
N ARG A 253 -10.72 -22.88 -3.10
CA ARG A 253 -9.98 -21.65 -3.42
C ARG A 253 -8.63 -21.51 -2.72
N ALA A 254 -8.16 -22.62 -2.14
CA ALA A 254 -6.90 -22.69 -1.44
C ALA A 254 -5.98 -23.74 -2.09
N VAL A 255 -4.70 -23.40 -2.20
CA VAL A 255 -3.62 -24.29 -2.61
C VAL A 255 -2.76 -24.54 -1.38
N ARG A 256 -2.61 -25.81 -0.98
CA ARG A 256 -1.85 -26.21 0.21
C ARG A 256 -0.58 -26.94 -0.20
N LEU A 257 0.52 -26.64 0.49
CA LEU A 257 1.79 -27.35 0.40
C LEU A 257 2.10 -27.92 1.78
N PRO A 258 1.59 -29.13 2.10
CA PRO A 258 1.60 -29.66 3.46
C PRO A 258 2.99 -29.78 4.06
N ALA A 259 3.97 -30.23 3.27
CA ALA A 259 5.36 -30.37 3.69
C ALA A 259 6.01 -29.03 4.09
N LEU A 260 5.54 -27.92 3.50
CA LEU A 260 6.03 -26.58 3.82
C LEU A 260 5.20 -25.88 4.91
N GLY A 261 4.07 -26.47 5.31
CA GLY A 261 3.09 -25.81 6.19
C GLY A 261 2.47 -24.56 5.56
N LEU A 262 2.45 -24.47 4.22
CA LEU A 262 2.05 -23.27 3.49
C LEU A 262 0.65 -23.45 2.87
N THR A 263 -0.18 -22.41 2.93
CA THR A 263 -1.46 -22.34 2.22
C THR A 263 -1.58 -20.99 1.51
N LEU A 264 -1.89 -21.02 0.21
CA LEU A 264 -2.15 -19.85 -0.63
C LEU A 264 -3.64 -19.77 -0.94
N TYR A 265 -4.20 -18.57 -0.91
CA TYR A 265 -5.64 -18.34 -1.09
C TYR A 265 -5.90 -17.42 -2.28
N GLU A 266 -6.86 -17.81 -3.12
CA GLU A 266 -7.36 -16.97 -4.20
C GLU A 266 -8.24 -15.81 -3.68
N PRO A 267 -8.45 -14.74 -4.45
CA PRO A 267 -9.19 -13.55 -4.00
C PRO A 267 -10.69 -13.79 -3.89
N ASP A 268 -11.35 -13.49 -2.77
CA ASP A 268 -12.81 -13.67 -2.59
C ASP A 268 -13.66 -13.10 -3.74
N GLY A 269 -14.44 -13.95 -4.42
CA GLY A 269 -15.29 -13.59 -5.57
C GLY A 269 -16.50 -12.72 -5.24
N ARG A 270 -16.59 -12.17 -4.02
CA ARG A 270 -17.70 -11.35 -3.49
C ARG A 270 -17.37 -9.85 -3.36
N SER A 271 -16.34 -9.35 -4.05
CA SER A 271 -16.07 -7.92 -4.05
C SER A 271 -17.14 -7.16 -4.87
N PRO A 272 -17.84 -6.16 -4.31
CA PRO A 272 -18.89 -5.41 -5.01
C PRO A 272 -18.36 -4.29 -5.93
N ALA A 273 -17.04 -4.11 -6.03
CA ALA A 273 -16.46 -3.23 -7.03
C ALA A 273 -16.47 -3.95 -8.39
N PRO A 274 -16.79 -3.27 -9.52
CA PRO A 274 -16.70 -3.90 -10.82
C PRO A 274 -15.28 -4.42 -10.97
N ALA A 275 -15.15 -5.75 -11.07
CA ALA A 275 -13.92 -6.42 -11.43
C ALA A 275 -13.52 -5.93 -12.82
N ARG A 276 -12.80 -4.80 -12.88
CA ARG A 276 -12.00 -4.47 -14.04
C ARG A 276 -10.95 -5.55 -14.08
N ARG A 277 -11.18 -6.53 -14.95
CA ARG A 277 -10.21 -7.53 -15.37
C ARG A 277 -8.86 -6.83 -15.46
N SER A 278 -7.90 -7.29 -14.67
CA SER A 278 -6.50 -6.94 -14.80
C SER A 278 -6.16 -7.02 -16.29
N VAL A 279 -5.77 -5.90 -16.90
CA VAL A 279 -5.35 -5.87 -18.30
C VAL A 279 -4.01 -6.62 -18.33
N GLY A 280 -4.07 -7.94 -18.56
CA GLY A 280 -2.94 -8.87 -18.37
C GLY A 280 -3.33 -10.28 -17.90
N GLY A 281 -4.56 -10.49 -17.42
CA GLY A 281 -5.28 -11.76 -17.57
C GLY A 281 -4.95 -12.97 -16.68
N GLU A 282 -4.03 -12.88 -15.71
CA GLU A 282 -3.71 -14.04 -14.85
C GLU A 282 -4.12 -13.80 -13.38
N GLU A 283 -4.86 -14.75 -12.82
CA GLU A 283 -5.34 -14.71 -11.43
C GLU A 283 -4.14 -14.85 -10.48
N ARG A 284 -4.09 -13.99 -9.45
CA ARG A 284 -3.02 -13.97 -8.43
C ARG A 284 -3.59 -14.38 -7.08
N PHE A 285 -2.76 -14.93 -6.21
CA PHE A 285 -3.16 -15.20 -4.83
C PHE A 285 -3.35 -13.87 -4.07
N ALA A 286 -4.33 -13.85 -3.16
CA ALA A 286 -4.65 -12.71 -2.30
C ALA A 286 -4.20 -12.88 -0.85
N ALA A 287 -3.87 -14.10 -0.45
CA ALA A 287 -3.35 -14.35 0.90
C ALA A 287 -2.43 -15.57 0.94
N VAL A 288 -1.58 -15.56 1.95
CA VAL A 288 -0.69 -16.66 2.32
C VAL A 288 -0.81 -16.91 3.82
N SER A 289 -0.87 -18.17 4.23
CA SER A 289 -0.76 -18.59 5.62
C SER A 289 0.36 -19.62 5.74
N MET A 290 1.18 -19.46 6.76
CA MET A 290 2.21 -20.41 7.15
C MET A 290 1.98 -20.90 8.57
N GLN A 291 2.01 -22.22 8.73
CA GLN A 291 1.89 -22.93 10.00
C GLN A 291 3.08 -23.89 10.15
N PRO A 292 3.38 -24.38 11.37
CA PRO A 292 4.30 -25.50 11.53
C PRO A 292 3.82 -26.67 10.65
N PRO A 293 4.71 -27.33 9.89
CA PRO A 293 4.33 -28.51 9.14
C PRO A 293 3.77 -29.56 10.10
N ALA A 294 2.72 -30.25 9.68
CA ALA A 294 2.17 -31.34 10.48
C ALA A 294 3.28 -32.35 10.76
N PRO A 295 3.41 -32.87 12.00
CA PRO A 295 4.37 -33.93 12.26
C PRO A 295 4.07 -35.08 11.29
N SER A 296 5.08 -35.48 10.51
CA SER A 296 4.96 -36.60 9.58
C SER A 296 4.45 -37.81 10.35
N VAL A 297 3.21 -38.24 10.07
CA VAL A 297 2.68 -39.48 10.62
C VAL A 297 3.58 -40.59 10.08
N PRO A 298 4.31 -41.35 10.92
CA PRO A 298 5.11 -42.45 10.42
C PRO A 298 4.16 -43.39 9.67
N HIS A 299 4.46 -43.66 8.40
CA HIS A 299 3.78 -44.70 7.65
C HIS A 299 3.82 -45.97 8.50
N ARG A 300 2.65 -46.41 8.97
CA ARG A 300 2.50 -47.76 9.48
C ARG A 300 2.79 -48.68 8.30
N THR A 301 3.99 -49.22 8.25
CA THR A 301 4.27 -50.43 7.51
C THR A 301 3.36 -51.50 8.09
N ASN A 302 2.33 -51.87 7.33
CA ASN A 302 1.59 -53.08 7.59
C ASN A 302 2.56 -54.25 7.39
N ALA A 303 2.97 -54.85 8.51
CA ALA A 303 3.48 -56.22 8.57
C ALA A 303 2.34 -57.13 9.05
#